data_AF-V9FTZ3-F1
#
_entry.id   AF-V9FTZ3-F1
#
_cell.length_a   1.000
_cell.length_b   1.000
_cell.length_c   1.000
_cell.angle_alpha   90.00
_cell.angle_beta   90.00
_cell.angle_gamma   90.00
#
_symmetry.space_group_name_H-M   'P 1'
#
loop_
_entity.id
_entity.type
_entity.pdbx_description
1 polymer ?
#
loop_
_entity_poly.entity_id
_entity_poly.type
_entity_poly.pdbx_seq_one_letter_code
_entity_poly.pdbx_strand_id
1 'polypeptide(L)'
;TVLITGSNRGLGFAFTKHYTNAGWSVIATSRKGSDSQHDESTVLQAAKELKGIPIDLLINNADIYTGGDSMASTIKESMMKEFEVHAAGPL
;
A
#
# COMPACT_ATOMS: atom_id res chain seq x y z
N THR A 1 4.73 -16.50 -4.07
CA THR A 1 5.11 -15.09 -3.87
C THR A 1 3.95 -14.32 -3.29
N VAL A 2 4.22 -13.51 -2.26
CA VAL A 2 3.25 -12.54 -1.71
C VAL A 2 3.68 -11.11 -2.06
N LEU A 3 2.75 -10.31 -2.55
CA LEU A 3 2.90 -8.86 -2.72
C LEU A 3 2.18 -8.14 -1.59
N ILE A 4 2.89 -7.29 -0.85
CA ILE A 4 2.37 -6.60 0.34
C ILE A 4 2.56 -5.08 0.17
N THR A 5 1.45 -4.34 0.15
CA THR A 5 1.48 -2.88 0.08
C THR A 5 1.62 -2.27 1.48
N GLY A 6 2.31 -1.12 1.60
CA GLY A 6 2.47 -0.43 2.89
C GLY A 6 3.40 -1.15 3.88
N SER A 7 4.50 -1.71 3.41
CA SER A 7 5.36 -2.62 4.17
C SER A 7 6.49 -1.96 4.98
N ASN A 8 6.56 -0.63 5.04
CA ASN A 8 7.69 0.06 5.70
C ASN A 8 7.64 0.04 7.23
N ARG A 9 6.48 -0.23 7.85
CA ARG A 9 6.26 -0.27 9.30
C ARG A 9 4.99 -1.05 9.65
N GLY A 10 4.68 -1.15 10.94
CA GLY A 10 3.41 -1.68 11.43
C GLY A 10 3.10 -3.10 10.95
N LEU A 11 1.83 -3.35 10.62
CA LEU A 11 1.35 -4.66 10.17
C LEU A 11 1.98 -5.11 8.85
N GLY A 12 2.16 -4.23 7.87
CA GLY A 12 2.81 -4.58 6.60
C GLY A 12 4.24 -5.11 6.79
N PHE A 13 5.00 -4.51 7.70
CA PHE A 13 6.34 -5.01 8.05
C PHE A 13 6.27 -6.35 8.82
N ALA A 14 5.28 -6.52 9.69
CA ALA A 14 5.05 -7.78 10.39
C ALA A 14 4.67 -8.92 9.41
N PHE A 15 3.82 -8.66 8.41
CA PHE A 15 3.50 -9.62 7.35
C PHE A 15 4.72 -9.97 6.52
N THR A 16 5.54 -8.97 6.15
CA THR A 16 6.81 -9.22 5.46
C THR A 16 7.66 -10.23 6.24
N LYS A 17 7.89 -10.00 7.54
CA LYS A 17 8.63 -10.93 8.41
C LYS A 17 7.98 -12.31 8.47
N HIS A 18 6.66 -12.37 8.65
CA HIS A 18 5.93 -13.61 8.77
C HIS A 18 6.09 -14.49 7.52
N TYR A 19 5.83 -13.93 6.34
CA TYR A 19 5.90 -14.68 5.09
C TYR A 19 7.35 -15.02 4.69
N THR A 20 8.32 -14.14 4.95
CA THR A 20 9.73 -14.49 4.78
C THR A 20 10.13 -15.66 5.68
N ASN A 21 9.74 -15.65 6.95
CA ASN A 21 10.03 -16.75 7.89
C ASN A 21 9.30 -18.05 7.51
N ALA A 22 8.14 -17.95 6.85
CA ALA A 22 7.41 -19.08 6.31
C ALA A 22 7.97 -19.59 4.97
N GLY A 23 9.08 -19.04 4.47
CA GLY A 23 9.75 -19.46 3.24
C GLY A 23 9.14 -18.93 1.94
N TRP A 24 8.27 -17.93 2.01
CA TRP A 24 7.68 -17.30 0.82
C TRP A 24 8.63 -16.27 0.22
N SER A 25 8.65 -16.17 -1.11
CA SER A 25 9.17 -14.98 -1.80
C SER A 25 8.25 -13.79 -1.49
N VAL A 26 8.81 -12.72 -0.93
CA VAL A 26 8.06 -11.52 -0.53
C VAL A 26 8.44 -10.34 -1.42
N ILE A 27 7.43 -9.69 -2.00
CA ILE A 27 7.56 -8.38 -2.65
C ILE A 27 6.93 -7.36 -1.69
N ALA A 28 7.76 -6.61 -0.99
CA ALA A 28 7.34 -5.59 -0.04
C ALA A 28 7.40 -4.21 -0.70
N THR A 29 6.26 -3.50 -0.77
CA THR A 29 6.20 -2.16 -1.35
C THR A 29 5.87 -1.11 -0.30
N SER A 30 6.40 0.09 -0.52
CA SER A 30 6.06 1.27 0.28
C SER A 30 6.22 2.53 -0.55
N ARG A 31 5.68 3.65 -0.05
CA ARG A 31 5.90 4.97 -0.63
C ARG A 31 7.37 5.36 -0.57
N LYS A 32 7.83 6.11 -1.58
CA LYS A 32 9.17 6.70 -1.63
C LYS A 32 9.12 8.11 -1.00
N GLY A 33 9.44 8.22 0.29
CA GLY A 33 9.48 9.50 1.01
C GLY A 33 8.11 10.17 1.23
N SER A 34 8.10 11.41 1.72
CA SER A 34 6.89 12.19 2.00
C SER A 34 6.22 12.82 0.76
N ASP A 35 6.96 12.92 -0.35
CA ASP A 35 6.54 13.59 -1.60
C ASP A 35 6.05 12.62 -2.68
N SER A 36 5.81 11.34 -2.35
CA SER A 36 5.30 10.41 -3.33
C SER A 36 3.88 10.80 -3.76
N GLN A 37 3.74 11.26 -5.00
CA GLN A 37 2.44 11.48 -5.61
C GLN A 37 1.71 10.13 -5.72
N HIS A 38 0.46 10.12 -5.26
CA HIS A 38 -0.45 8.98 -5.39
C HIS A 38 -1.10 9.05 -6.77
N ASP A 39 -0.31 8.79 -7.81
CA ASP A 39 -0.76 8.82 -9.20
C ASP A 39 -0.75 7.40 -9.78
N GLU A 40 -1.72 7.10 -10.63
CA GLU A 40 -1.92 5.81 -11.31
C GLU A 40 -0.68 5.37 -12.10
N SER A 41 0.13 6.33 -12.56
CA SER A 41 1.40 6.06 -13.22
C SER A 41 2.35 5.19 -12.38
N THR A 42 2.31 5.31 -11.05
CA THR A 42 3.12 4.50 -10.13
C THR A 42 2.66 3.03 -10.09
N VAL A 43 1.36 2.79 -10.20
CA VAL A 43 0.77 1.44 -10.27
C VAL A 43 1.16 0.78 -11.58
N LEU A 44 1.05 1.51 -12.70
CA LEU A 44 1.47 1.02 -14.01
C LEU A 44 2.97 0.72 -14.06
N GLN A 45 3.79 1.52 -13.39
CA GLN A 45 5.22 1.27 -13.27
C GLN A 45 5.50 -0.01 -12.48
N ALA A 46 4.86 -0.20 -11.32
CA ALA A 46 4.98 -1.43 -10.54
C ALA A 46 4.54 -2.65 -11.36
N ALA A 47 3.44 -2.56 -12.13
CA ALA A 47 2.99 -3.64 -13.00
C ALA A 47 4.02 -4.01 -14.08
N LYS A 48 4.74 -3.01 -14.64
CA LYS A 48 5.84 -3.25 -15.60
C LYS A 48 7.03 -3.95 -14.94
N GLU A 49 7.42 -3.49 -13.75
CA GLU A 49 8.55 -4.06 -12.99
C GLU A 49 8.29 -5.50 -12.55
N LEU A 50 7.03 -5.82 -12.22
CA LEU A 50 6.60 -7.14 -11.77
C LEU A 50 6.19 -8.07 -12.92
N LYS A 51 6.34 -7.64 -14.18
CA LYS A 51 5.93 -8.43 -15.35
C LYS A 51 6.63 -9.78 -15.37
N GLY A 52 5.83 -10.85 -15.41
CA GLY A 52 6.32 -12.24 -15.46
C GLY A 52 6.67 -12.83 -14.09
N ILE A 53 6.52 -12.07 -13.01
CA ILE A 53 6.65 -12.59 -11.65
C ILE A 53 5.28 -13.11 -11.21
N PRO A 54 5.12 -14.43 -10.92
CA PRO A 54 3.86 -14.94 -10.39
C PRO A 54 3.60 -14.37 -8.99
N ILE A 55 2.37 -13.90 -8.76
CA ILE A 55 1.88 -13.40 -7.48
C ILE A 55 0.73 -14.31 -7.04
N ASP A 56 0.92 -15.02 -5.92
CA ASP A 56 -0.06 -15.98 -5.39
C ASP A 56 -0.97 -15.35 -4.33
N LEU A 57 -0.49 -14.27 -3.69
CA LEU A 57 -1.22 -13.55 -2.66
C LEU A 57 -0.93 -12.04 -2.78
N LEU A 58 -1.99 -11.24 -2.79
CA LEU A 58 -1.92 -9.78 -2.67
C LEU A 58 -2.50 -9.36 -1.31
N ILE A 59 -1.72 -8.61 -0.54
CA ILE A 59 -2.16 -8.01 0.73
C ILE A 59 -2.23 -6.50 0.55
N ASN A 60 -3.46 -6.00 0.42
CA ASN A 60 -3.79 -4.58 0.31
C ASN A 60 -3.74 -3.90 1.69
N ASN A 61 -2.54 -3.77 2.26
CA ASN A 61 -2.32 -3.24 3.61
C ASN A 61 -1.99 -1.73 3.64
N ALA A 62 -1.67 -1.11 2.51
CA ALA A 62 -1.29 0.31 2.48
C ALA A 62 -2.40 1.23 3.02
N ASP A 63 -1.99 2.16 3.88
CA ASP A 63 -2.83 3.21 4.42
C ASP A 63 -2.14 4.58 4.43
N ILE A 64 -2.96 5.62 4.58
CA ILE A 64 -2.56 6.95 4.99
C ILE A 64 -3.49 7.46 6.08
N TYR A 65 -3.03 8.46 6.83
CA TYR A 65 -3.85 9.25 7.72
C TYR A 65 -3.57 10.72 7.43
N THR A 66 -4.62 11.49 7.16
CA THR A 66 -4.52 12.90 6.75
C THR A 66 -4.93 13.87 7.85
N GLY A 67 -5.29 13.37 9.03
CA GLY A 67 -5.76 14.17 10.16
C GLY A 67 -7.28 14.17 10.29
N GLY A 68 -7.78 14.89 11.29
CA GLY A 68 -9.20 14.93 11.66
C GLY A 68 -9.52 13.89 12.74
N ASP A 69 -9.71 14.36 13.96
CA ASP A 69 -10.06 13.53 15.13
C ASP A 69 -11.57 13.33 15.28
N SER A 70 -12.35 14.02 14.45
CA SER A 70 -13.81 14.05 14.51
C SER A 70 -14.43 14.41 13.17
N MET A 71 -15.69 14.02 12.96
CA MET A 71 -16.44 14.38 11.75
C MET A 71 -16.55 15.90 11.54
N ALA A 72 -16.55 16.69 12.62
CA ALA A 72 -16.59 18.16 12.54
C ALA A 72 -15.30 18.76 11.95
N SER A 73 -14.18 18.06 12.10
CA SER A 73 -12.86 18.47 11.61
C SER A 73 -12.48 17.89 10.25
N THR A 74 -13.27 16.93 9.74
CA THR A 74 -13.02 16.27 8.46
C THR A 74 -13.37 17.19 7.29
N ILE A 75 -12.45 17.35 6.36
CA ILE A 75 -12.67 18.07 5.10
C ILE A 75 -12.74 17.10 3.92
N LYS A 76 -13.40 17.53 2.84
CA LYS A 76 -13.59 16.73 1.62
C LYS A 76 -12.26 16.21 1.07
N GLU A 77 -11.24 17.06 1.06
CA GLU A 77 -9.92 16.75 0.50
C GLU A 77 -9.26 15.59 1.26
N SER A 78 -9.31 15.61 2.59
CA SER A 78 -8.81 14.54 3.46
C SER A 78 -9.56 13.23 3.24
N MET A 79 -10.90 13.29 3.23
CA MET A 79 -11.74 12.12 3.03
C MET A 79 -11.50 11.48 1.66
N MET A 80 -11.44 12.28 0.59
CA MET A 80 -11.17 11.76 -0.75
C MET A 80 -9.78 11.14 -0.83
N LYS A 81 -8.77 11.78 -0.26
CA LYS A 81 -7.40 11.24 -0.29
C LYS A 81 -7.29 9.89 0.43
N GLU A 82 -7.96 9.73 1.57
CA GLU A 82 -8.03 8.44 2.28
C GLU A 82 -8.82 7.39 1.50
N PHE A 83 -9.96 7.77 0.91
CA PHE A 83 -10.75 6.89 0.04
C PHE A 83 -9.94 6.35 -1.15
N GLU A 84 -9.19 7.21 -1.83
CA GLU A 84 -8.34 6.81 -2.97
C GLU A 84 -7.30 5.76 -2.56
N VAL A 85 -6.74 5.84 -1.35
CA VAL A 85 -5.73 4.88 -0.88
C VAL A 85 -6.36 3.61 -0.29
N HIS A 86 -7.38 3.74 0.55
CA HIS A 86 -7.92 2.63 1.34
C HIS A 86 -8.95 1.81 0.58
N ALA A 87 -9.69 2.43 -0.35
CA ALA A 87 -10.81 1.80 -1.03
C ALA A 87 -10.58 1.65 -2.53
N ALA A 88 -10.15 2.71 -3.23
CA ALA A 88 -9.90 2.64 -4.67
C ALA A 88 -8.59 1.91 -5.00
N GLY A 89 -7.49 2.20 -4.30
CA GLY A 89 -6.18 1.57 -4.53
C GLY A 89 -6.17 0.03 -4.48
N PRO A 90 -6.95 -0.63 -3.62
CA PRO A 90 -7.11 -2.08 -3.62
C PRO A 90 -7.86 -2.71 -4.83
N LEU A 91 -8.57 -1.93 -5.64
CA LEU A 91 -9.40 -2.39 -6.77
C LEU A 91 -8.64 -2.37 -8.10
#